data_AF-A0A7S3YMP0-F1
#
_entry.id   AF-A0A7S3YMP0-F1
#
_cell.length_a   1.000
_cell.length_b   1.000
_cell.length_c   1.000
_cell.angle_alpha   90.00
_cell.angle_beta   90.00
_cell.angle_gamma   90.00
#
_symmetry.space_group_name_H-M   'P 1'
#
loop_
_entity.id
_entity.type
_entity.pdbx_description
1 polymer ?
#
loop_
_entity_poly.entity_id
_entity_poly.type
_entity_poly.pdbx_seq_one_letter_code
_entity_poly.pdbx_strand_id
1 'polypeptide(L)'
;RAAALQREVRAGRQEAEAAERAAREEAARADRRAARAQAQLEELEKEAAELKKKAAAAGGNHGAAQEAEFQRRLKTMTEQLLRSQARADEVTCERATLVARLKAAQQRAARAEKEEAEGRRRRAAA
;
A
#
# COMPACT_ATOMS: atom_id res chain seq x y z
N ARG A 1 17.38 -5.39 42.35
CA ARG A 1 17.51 -6.31 41.19
C ARG A 1 16.16 -6.64 40.54
N ALA A 2 15.15 -7.11 41.29
CA ALA A 2 13.82 -7.44 40.74
C ALA A 2 13.07 -6.24 40.09
N ALA A 3 13.12 -5.06 40.70
CA ALA A 3 12.48 -3.85 40.14
C ALA A 3 13.14 -3.34 38.85
N ALA A 4 14.46 -3.57 38.68
CA ALA A 4 15.17 -3.19 37.46
C ALA A 4 14.75 -4.08 36.28
N LEU A 5 14.71 -5.40 36.51
CA LEU A 5 14.24 -6.38 35.52
C LEU A 5 12.78 -6.14 35.10
N GLN A 6 11.92 -5.71 36.03
CA GLN A 6 10.53 -5.36 35.70
C GLN A 6 10.42 -4.11 34.80
N ARG A 7 11.27 -3.11 35.02
CA ARG A 7 11.31 -1.91 34.17
C ARG A 7 11.79 -2.26 32.75
N GLU A 8 12.79 -3.12 32.64
CA GLU A 8 13.31 -3.60 31.35
C GLU A 8 12.26 -4.39 30.55
N VAL A 9 11.55 -5.32 31.19
CA VAL A 9 10.46 -6.08 30.53
C VAL A 9 9.33 -5.16 30.07
N ARG A 10 8.94 -4.19 30.90
CA ARG A 10 7.89 -3.23 30.55
C ARG A 10 8.32 -2.31 29.40
N ALA A 11 9.57 -1.87 29.40
CA ALA A 11 10.14 -1.07 28.30
C ALA A 11 10.16 -1.86 26.99
N GLY A 12 10.64 -3.11 27.01
CA GLY A 12 10.64 -3.97 25.82
C GLY A 12 9.25 -4.25 25.26
N ARG A 13 8.22 -4.36 26.11
CA ARG A 13 6.82 -4.44 25.67
C ARG A 13 6.35 -3.16 25.01
N GLN A 14 6.61 -2.00 25.62
CA GLN A 14 6.21 -0.71 25.08
C GLN A 14 6.88 -0.44 23.72
N GLU A 15 8.14 -0.84 23.55
CA GLU A 15 8.84 -0.78 22.27
C GLU A 15 8.20 -1.70 21.22
N ALA A 16 7.80 -2.92 21.60
CA ALA A 16 7.14 -3.85 20.69
C ALA A 16 5.75 -3.34 20.25
N GLU A 17 4.97 -2.78 21.17
CA GLU A 17 3.67 -2.17 20.87
C GLU A 17 3.82 -0.90 19.99
N ALA A 18 4.83 -0.07 20.26
CA ALA A 18 5.12 1.11 19.45
C ALA A 18 5.54 0.73 18.02
N ALA A 19 6.39 -0.29 17.88
CA ALA A 19 6.79 -0.83 16.58
C ALA A 19 5.59 -1.42 15.82
N GLU A 20 4.68 -2.10 16.50
CA GLU A 20 3.46 -2.61 15.90
C GLU A 20 2.55 -1.48 15.42
N ARG A 21 2.33 -0.44 16.23
CA ARG A 21 1.53 0.73 15.85
C ARG A 21 2.13 1.42 14.62
N ALA A 22 3.44 1.63 14.60
CA ALA A 22 4.13 2.23 13.46
C ALA A 22 3.95 1.37 12.19
N ALA A 23 4.11 0.05 12.31
CA ALA A 23 3.91 -0.86 11.17
C ALA A 23 2.45 -0.88 10.68
N ARG A 24 1.46 -0.78 11.58
CA ARG A 24 0.03 -0.67 11.20
C ARG A 24 -0.22 0.61 10.42
N GLU A 25 0.35 1.71 10.88
CA GLU A 25 0.17 3.02 10.25
C GLU A 25 0.83 3.06 8.87
N GLU A 26 2.02 2.47 8.74
CA GLU A 26 2.74 2.34 7.47
C GLU A 26 1.97 1.47 6.47
N ALA A 27 1.44 0.32 6.91
CA ALA A 27 0.57 -0.52 6.08
C ALA A 27 -0.70 0.21 5.64
N ALA A 28 -1.38 0.94 6.53
CA ALA A 28 -2.56 1.74 6.19
C ALA A 28 -2.25 2.90 5.23
N ARG A 29 -1.03 3.46 5.29
CA ARG A 29 -0.57 4.45 4.29
C ARG A 29 -0.35 3.79 2.93
N ALA A 30 0.24 2.60 2.90
CA ALA A 30 0.43 1.84 1.66
C ALA A 30 -0.89 1.43 1.01
N ASP A 31 -1.87 0.97 1.80
CA ASP A 31 -3.22 0.69 1.31
C ASP A 31 -3.86 1.90 0.62
N ARG A 32 -3.74 3.08 1.23
CA ARG A 32 -4.25 4.33 0.65
C ARG A 32 -3.50 4.74 -0.62
N ARG A 33 -2.20 4.48 -0.71
CA ARG A 33 -1.43 4.73 -1.94
C ARG A 33 -1.86 3.78 -3.06
N ALA A 34 -2.05 2.50 -2.75
CA ALA A 34 -2.50 1.49 -3.70
C ALA A 34 -3.89 1.85 -4.26
N ALA A 35 -4.84 2.18 -3.39
CA ALA A 35 -6.17 2.61 -3.79
C ALA A 35 -6.15 3.86 -4.70
N ARG A 36 -5.29 4.83 -4.39
CA ARG A 36 -5.11 6.02 -5.24
C ARG A 36 -4.51 5.68 -6.60
N ALA A 37 -3.50 4.82 -6.65
CA ALA A 37 -2.89 4.40 -7.91
C ALA A 37 -3.88 3.65 -8.80
N GLN A 38 -4.71 2.77 -8.21
CA GLN A 38 -5.79 2.08 -8.92
C GLN A 38 -6.85 3.06 -9.43
N ALA A 39 -7.30 4.01 -8.61
CA ALA A 39 -8.26 5.02 -9.05
C ALA A 39 -7.74 5.86 -10.22
N GLN A 40 -6.45 6.23 -10.21
CA GLN A 40 -5.81 6.94 -11.33
C GLN A 40 -5.76 6.08 -12.60
N LEU A 41 -5.48 4.79 -12.47
CA LEU A 41 -5.49 3.86 -13.60
C LEU A 41 -6.89 3.76 -14.21
N GLU A 42 -7.92 3.56 -13.39
CA GLU A 42 -9.31 3.49 -13.85
C GLU A 42 -9.79 4.77 -14.54
N GLU A 43 -9.36 5.93 -14.04
CA GLU A 43 -9.67 7.23 -14.67
C GLU A 43 -9.03 7.35 -16.05
N LEU A 44 -7.73 7.03 -16.17
CA LEU A 44 -7.03 7.02 -17.46
C LEU A 44 -7.62 5.99 -18.44
N GLU A 45 -8.09 4.84 -17.96
CA GLU A 45 -8.73 3.82 -18.79
C GLU A 45 -10.06 4.34 -19.37
N LYS A 46 -10.85 5.04 -18.54
CA LYS A 46 -12.09 5.71 -18.98
C LYS A 46 -11.78 6.80 -20.01
N GLU A 47 -10.81 7.66 -19.75
CA GLU A 47 -10.41 8.71 -20.70
C GLU A 47 -9.93 8.13 -22.03
N ALA A 48 -9.11 7.08 -22.00
CA ALA A 48 -8.64 6.39 -23.20
C ALA A 48 -9.81 5.73 -23.97
N ALA A 49 -10.78 5.13 -23.27
CA ALA A 49 -11.96 4.57 -23.89
C ALA A 49 -12.82 5.64 -24.59
N GLU A 50 -13.03 6.79 -23.94
CA GLU A 50 -13.76 7.92 -24.52
C GLU A 50 -13.02 8.52 -25.72
N LEU A 51 -11.70 8.65 -25.66
CA LEU A 51 -10.87 9.06 -26.80
C LEU A 51 -10.98 8.09 -27.97
N LYS A 52 -11.00 6.77 -27.72
CA LYS A 52 -11.19 5.76 -28.76
C LYS A 52 -12.56 5.88 -29.42
N LYS A 53 -13.62 6.09 -28.63
CA LYS A 53 -14.98 6.31 -29.16
C LYS A 53 -15.04 7.56 -30.04
N LYS A 54 -14.45 8.67 -29.60
CA LYS A 54 -14.39 9.92 -30.38
C LYS A 54 -13.60 9.75 -31.68
N ALA A 55 -12.47 9.05 -31.65
CA ALA A 55 -11.69 8.75 -32.84
C ALA A 55 -12.49 7.90 -33.84
N ALA A 56 -13.18 6.85 -33.37
CA ALA A 56 -14.02 6.00 -34.22
C ALA A 56 -15.21 6.76 -34.84
N ALA A 57 -15.81 7.71 -34.11
CA ALA A 57 -16.87 8.56 -34.64
C ALA A 57 -16.35 9.59 -35.66
N ALA A 58 -15.12 10.08 -35.50
CA ALA A 58 -14.51 11.06 -36.39
C ALA A 58 -14.09 10.46 -37.75
N GLY A 59 -13.65 9.20 -37.78
CA GLY A 59 -13.25 8.52 -39.02
C GLY A 59 -14.35 8.34 -40.07
N GLY A 60 -15.61 8.64 -39.72
CA GLY A 60 -16.73 8.66 -40.66
C GLY A 60 -17.08 10.02 -41.27
N ASN A 61 -16.59 11.15 -40.72
CA ASN A 61 -17.08 12.49 -41.08
C ASN A 61 -16.01 13.60 -41.08
N HIS A 62 -14.75 13.35 -40.73
CA HIS A 62 -13.74 14.39 -40.49
C HIS A 62 -12.45 14.18 -41.30
N GLY A 63 -11.78 15.29 -41.64
CA GLY A 63 -10.59 15.28 -42.50
C GLY A 63 -9.35 14.66 -41.83
N ALA A 64 -8.43 14.13 -42.65
CA ALA A 64 -7.24 13.37 -42.24
C ALA A 64 -6.36 14.02 -41.13
N ALA A 65 -6.39 15.35 -40.99
CA ALA A 65 -5.69 16.07 -39.92
C ALA A 65 -6.25 15.76 -38.51
N GLN A 66 -7.58 15.61 -38.40
CA GLN A 66 -8.25 15.35 -37.13
C GLN A 66 -8.10 13.88 -36.71
N GLU A 67 -8.15 12.96 -37.67
CA GLU A 67 -7.77 11.55 -37.50
C GLU A 67 -6.35 11.43 -36.92
N ALA A 68 -5.38 12.14 -37.52
CA ALA A 68 -3.99 12.13 -37.08
C ALA A 68 -3.81 12.71 -35.66
N GLU A 69 -4.57 13.74 -35.31
CA GLU A 69 -4.56 14.30 -33.95
C GLU A 69 -5.09 13.29 -32.91
N PHE A 70 -6.21 12.63 -33.21
CA PHE A 70 -6.77 11.60 -32.33
C PHE A 70 -5.82 10.41 -32.14
N GLN A 71 -5.18 9.95 -33.21
CA GLN A 71 -4.19 8.88 -33.11
C GLN A 71 -2.98 9.28 -32.25
N ARG A 72 -2.49 10.52 -32.37
CA ARG A 72 -1.43 11.05 -31.49
C ARG A 72 -1.86 11.06 -30.03
N ARG A 73 -3.05 11.57 -29.72
CA ARG A 73 -3.60 11.60 -28.36
C ARG A 73 -3.79 10.20 -27.78
N LEU A 74 -4.28 9.26 -28.57
CA LEU A 74 -4.44 7.86 -28.17
C LEU A 74 -3.10 7.19 -27.84
N LYS A 75 -2.06 7.47 -28.63
CA LYS A 75 -0.71 6.96 -28.37
C LYS A 75 -0.18 7.49 -27.02
N THR A 76 -0.26 8.79 -26.79
CA THR A 76 0.17 9.41 -25.53
C THR A 76 -0.60 8.85 -24.34
N MET A 77 -1.92 8.71 -24.43
CA MET A 77 -2.73 8.14 -23.35
C MET A 77 -2.40 6.67 -23.08
N THR A 78 -2.11 5.89 -24.11
CA THR A 78 -1.68 4.48 -23.94
C THR A 78 -0.34 4.39 -23.23
N GLU A 79 0.62 5.25 -23.57
CA GLU A 79 1.91 5.33 -22.89
C GLU A 79 1.75 5.76 -21.41
N GLN A 80 0.83 6.68 -21.12
CA GLN A 80 0.51 7.08 -19.74
C GLN A 80 -0.13 5.93 -18.95
N LEU A 81 -1.06 5.19 -19.56
CA LEU A 81 -1.67 4.00 -18.97
C LEU A 81 -0.61 2.97 -18.57
N LEU A 82 0.29 2.62 -19.49
CA LEU A 82 1.39 1.67 -19.21
C LEU A 82 2.24 2.10 -18.01
N ARG A 83 2.59 3.39 -17.93
CA ARG A 83 3.37 3.93 -16.78
C ARG A 83 2.57 3.88 -15.48
N SER A 84 1.29 4.24 -15.52
CA SER A 84 0.42 4.20 -14.35
C SER A 84 0.19 2.77 -13.85
N GLN A 85 0.09 1.81 -14.76
CA GLN A 85 -0.07 0.39 -14.45
C GLN A 85 1.18 -0.17 -13.76
N ALA A 86 2.37 0.10 -14.32
CA ALA A 86 3.64 -0.28 -13.69
C ALA A 86 3.78 0.32 -12.26
N ARG A 87 3.38 1.58 -12.09
CA ARG A 87 3.38 2.23 -10.76
C ARG A 87 2.39 1.59 -9.80
N ALA A 88 1.21 1.19 -10.26
CA ALA A 88 0.24 0.49 -9.43
C ALA A 88 0.77 -0.89 -8.99
N ASP A 89 1.49 -1.59 -9.86
CA ASP A 89 2.14 -2.87 -9.57
C ASP A 89 3.27 -2.70 -8.54
N GLU A 90 4.10 -1.66 -8.67
CA GLU A 90 5.15 -1.32 -7.69
C GLU A 90 4.56 -1.04 -6.30
N VAL A 91 3.51 -0.22 -6.23
CA VAL A 91 2.84 0.11 -4.96
C VAL A 91 2.19 -1.13 -4.35
N THR A 92 1.71 -2.06 -5.16
CA THR A 92 1.16 -3.35 -4.69
C THR A 92 2.25 -4.23 -4.09
N CYS A 93 3.45 -4.27 -4.69
CA CYS A 93 4.61 -4.96 -4.13
C CYS A 93 5.09 -4.33 -2.81
N GLU A 94 5.16 -2.99 -2.74
CA GLU A 94 5.50 -2.26 -1.51
C GLU A 94 4.51 -2.61 -0.39
N ARG A 95 3.21 -2.58 -0.70
CA ARG A 95 2.13 -2.96 0.22
C ARG A 95 2.32 -4.38 0.76
N ALA A 96 2.60 -5.37 -0.10
CA ALA A 96 2.81 -6.76 0.33
C ALA A 96 3.96 -6.89 1.34
N THR A 97 5.06 -6.17 1.08
CA THR A 97 6.22 -6.13 1.98
C THR A 97 5.87 -5.52 3.34
N LEU A 98 5.12 -4.42 3.34
CA LEU A 98 4.70 -3.74 4.58
C LEU A 98 3.71 -4.57 5.39
N VAL A 99 2.80 -5.30 4.74
CA VAL A 99 1.89 -6.25 5.40
C VAL A 99 2.68 -7.38 6.08
N ALA A 100 3.73 -7.90 5.43
CA ALA A 100 4.60 -8.89 6.06
C ALA A 100 5.34 -8.32 7.28
N ARG A 101 5.83 -7.07 7.20
CA ARG A 101 6.47 -6.35 8.32
C ARG A 101 5.51 -6.15 9.49
N LEU A 102 4.26 -5.78 9.21
CA LEU A 102 3.21 -5.67 10.22
C LEU A 102 2.96 -7.01 10.93
N LYS A 103 2.86 -8.10 10.18
CA LYS A 103 2.68 -9.44 10.77
C LYS A 103 3.84 -9.82 11.69
N ALA A 104 5.07 -9.51 11.30
CA ALA A 104 6.24 -9.73 12.14
C ALA A 104 6.21 -8.89 13.43
N ALA A 105 5.82 -7.61 13.34
CA ALA A 105 5.68 -6.74 14.50
C ALA A 105 4.59 -7.22 15.47
N GLN A 106 3.44 -7.66 14.95
CA GLN A 106 2.37 -8.26 15.74
C GLN A 106 2.82 -9.51 16.49
N GLN A 107 3.59 -10.39 15.83
CA GLN A 107 4.14 -11.59 16.47
C GLN A 107 5.12 -11.23 17.59
N ARG A 108 5.96 -10.21 17.40
CA ARG A 108 6.89 -9.73 18.42
C ARG A 108 6.16 -9.15 19.63
N ALA A 109 5.14 -8.33 19.40
CA ALA A 109 4.30 -7.79 20.47
C ALA A 109 3.61 -8.92 21.26
N ALA A 110 3.01 -9.88 20.58
CA ALA A 110 2.36 -11.03 21.23
C ALA A 110 3.33 -11.90 22.05
N ARG A 111 4.59 -12.07 21.59
CA ARG A 111 5.63 -12.76 22.37
C ARG A 111 5.99 -11.99 23.64
N ALA A 112 6.21 -10.68 23.53
CA ALA A 112 6.53 -9.83 24.68
C ALA A 112 5.41 -9.85 25.74
N GLU A 113 4.14 -9.88 25.32
CA GLU A 113 3.01 -10.00 26.24
C GLU A 113 2.97 -11.36 26.97
N LYS A 114 3.25 -12.46 26.25
CA LYS A 114 3.32 -13.80 26.86
C LYS A 114 4.45 -13.90 27.88
N GLU A 115 5.64 -13.39 27.56
CA GLU A 115 6.78 -13.38 28.47
C GLU A 115 6.48 -12.57 29.75
N GLU A 116 5.79 -11.44 29.61
CA GLU A 116 5.34 -10.65 30.77
C GLU A 116 4.33 -11.42 31.62
N ALA A 117 3.35 -12.08 30.99
CA ALA A 117 2.34 -12.88 31.67
C ALA A 117 2.95 -14.08 32.41
N GLU A 118 3.87 -14.79 31.79
CA GLU A 118 4.62 -15.88 32.43
C GLU A 118 5.50 -15.38 33.57
N GLY A 119 6.21 -14.26 33.37
CA GLY A 119 6.99 -13.62 34.42
C GLY A 119 6.11 -13.22 35.61
N ARG A 120 4.89 -12.73 35.38
CA ARG A 120 3.90 -12.46 36.44
C ARG A 120 3.49 -13.75 37.17
N ARG A 121 3.17 -14.82 36.44
CA ARG A 121 2.77 -16.11 37.02
C ARG A 121 3.86 -16.75 37.88
N ARG A 122 5.10 -16.80 37.38
CA ARG A 122 6.25 -17.35 38.13
C ARG A 122 6.50 -16.61 39.44
N ARG A 123 6.25 -15.29 39.46
CA ARG A 123 6.36 -14.46 40.67
C ARG A 123 5.20 -14.64 41.66
N ALA A 124 4.01 -15.02 41.20
CA ALA A 124 2.89 -15.31 42.09
C ALA A 124 2.98 -16.70 42.74
N ALA A 125 3.84 -17.58 42.18
CA ALA A 125 4.05 -18.95 42.65
C ALA A 125 5.35 -19.14 43.46
N ALA A 126 6.13 -18.06 43.67
CA ALA A 126 7.37 -18.02 44.45
C ALA A 126 7.17 -17.11 45.66
#